data_AF-A0A8H8TW80-F1
#
_entry.id   AF-A0A8H8TW80-F1
#
_cell.length_a   1.000
_cell.length_b   1.000
_cell.length_c   1.000
_cell.angle_alpha   90.00
_cell.angle_beta   90.00
_cell.angle_gamma   90.00
#
_symmetry.space_group_name_H-M   'P 1'
#
loop_
_entity.id
_entity.type
_entity.pdbx_description
1 polymer ?
#
loop_
_entity_poly.entity_id
_entity_poly.type
_entity_poly.pdbx_seq_one_letter_code
_entity_poly.pdbx_strand_id
1 'polypeptide(L)'
;MAMFNVLVYNSGAIWWVSVENAPMKRFQLMQRINVEGLYGTIQAAFQEPRPRIIVVSPPIYSRFFRGKTARAMGKIGMSVLTKGLR
;
A
#
# COMPACT_ATOMS: atom_id res chain seq x y z
N MET A 1 -18.03 16.46 11.87
CA MET A 1 -16.80 15.81 11.38
C MET A 1 -16.23 14.98 12.50
N ALA A 2 -15.92 13.70 12.25
CA ALA A 2 -15.33 12.83 13.27
C ALA A 2 -13.81 13.02 13.26
N MET A 3 -13.27 13.53 14.37
CA MET A 3 -11.82 13.68 14.58
C MET A 3 -11.23 12.31 14.94
N PHE A 4 -10.04 11.98 14.43
CA PHE A 4 -9.36 10.73 14.77
C PHE A 4 -7.89 10.94 15.16
N ASN A 5 -7.38 10.07 16.05
CA ASN A 5 -5.99 10.15 16.50
C ASN A 5 -5.06 9.14 15.83
N VAL A 6 -5.61 8.02 15.33
CA VAL A 6 -4.86 6.93 14.73
C VAL A 6 -5.53 6.48 13.46
N LEU A 7 -4.77 6.44 12.37
CA LEU A 7 -5.13 5.78 11.13
C LEU A 7 -4.35 4.47 11.02
N VAL A 8 -5.05 3.35 10.81
CA VAL A 8 -4.43 2.07 10.48
C VAL A 8 -4.81 1.69 9.05
N TYR A 9 -3.87 1.78 8.12
CA TYR A 9 -4.06 1.32 6.75
C TYR A 9 -3.67 -0.15 6.62
N ASN A 10 -4.65 -1.03 6.82
CA ASN A 10 -4.52 -2.49 6.63
C ASN A 10 -5.13 -2.99 5.32
N SER A 11 -5.88 -2.13 4.61
CA SER A 11 -6.51 -2.48 3.34
C SER A 11 -5.48 -2.99 2.34
N GLY A 12 -5.82 -4.07 1.64
CA GLY A 12 -4.96 -4.64 0.63
C GLY A 12 -5.69 -5.56 -0.34
N ALA A 13 -5.33 -5.47 -1.62
CA ALA A 13 -5.70 -6.44 -2.63
C ALA A 13 -4.52 -7.33 -2.98
N ILE A 14 -4.83 -8.60 -3.26
CA ILE A 14 -3.84 -9.65 -3.45
C ILE A 14 -4.16 -10.48 -4.68
N TRP A 15 -3.11 -10.81 -5.43
CA TRP A 15 -3.17 -11.74 -6.54
C TRP A 15 -1.81 -12.43 -6.66
N TRP A 16 -1.80 -13.77 -6.65
CA TRP A 16 -0.58 -14.58 -6.65
C TRP A 16 -0.37 -15.20 -8.03
N VAL A 17 0.39 -14.53 -8.88
CA VAL A 17 0.65 -14.98 -10.24
C VAL A 17 1.98 -14.38 -10.75
N SER A 18 2.61 -15.06 -11.71
CA SER A 18 3.76 -14.52 -12.44
C SER A 18 3.35 -13.29 -13.27
N VAL A 19 4.33 -12.47 -13.66
CA VAL A 19 4.07 -11.26 -14.46
C VAL A 19 3.44 -11.62 -15.80
N GLU A 20 3.92 -12.67 -16.47
CA GLU A 20 3.42 -13.12 -17.77
C GLU A 20 1.92 -13.48 -17.76
N ASN A 21 1.41 -13.91 -16.60
CA ASN A 21 0.07 -14.42 -16.43
C ASN A 21 -0.83 -13.45 -15.65
N ALA A 22 -0.30 -12.30 -15.20
CA ALA A 22 -1.07 -11.32 -14.46
C ALA A 22 -1.96 -10.51 -15.40
N PRO A 23 -3.30 -10.64 -15.33
CA PRO A 23 -4.17 -9.79 -16.15
C PRO A 23 -4.01 -8.34 -15.70
N MET A 24 -3.90 -7.41 -16.65
CA MET A 24 -3.69 -5.98 -16.35
C MET A 24 -4.73 -5.43 -15.36
N LYS A 25 -6.00 -5.86 -15.50
CA LYS A 25 -7.09 -5.47 -14.57
C LYS A 25 -6.82 -5.87 -13.11
N ARG A 26 -6.21 -7.04 -12.87
CA ARG A 26 -5.84 -7.50 -11.51
C ARG A 26 -4.66 -6.73 -10.96
N PHE A 27 -3.67 -6.43 -11.81
CA PHE A 27 -2.55 -5.57 -11.44
C PHE A 27 -3.05 -4.17 -11.04
N GLN A 28 -3.88 -3.55 -11.87
CA GLN A 28 -4.48 -2.24 -11.59
C GLN A 28 -5.29 -2.24 -10.29
N LEU A 29 -6.09 -3.28 -10.03
CA LEU A 29 -6.82 -3.42 -8.77
C LEU A 29 -5.89 -3.41 -7.56
N MET A 30 -4.77 -4.15 -7.62
CA MET A 30 -3.76 -4.15 -6.56
C MET A 30 -3.13 -2.78 -6.38
N GLN A 31 -2.80 -2.05 -7.45
CA GLN A 31 -2.20 -0.72 -7.32
C GLN A 31 -3.18 0.30 -6.74
N ARG A 32 -4.44 0.28 -7.22
CA ARG A 32 -5.52 1.16 -6.74
C ARG A 32 -5.79 0.99 -5.25
N ILE A 33 -5.87 -0.24 -4.76
CA ILE A 33 -6.14 -0.50 -3.34
C ILE A 33 -4.89 -0.36 -2.48
N ASN A 34 -3.74 -0.84 -2.93
CA ASN A 34 -2.55 -0.90 -2.06
C ASN A 34 -1.84 0.46 -2.00
N VAL A 35 -1.54 1.07 -3.15
CA VAL A 35 -0.69 2.26 -3.23
C VAL A 35 -1.52 3.53 -3.31
N GLU A 36 -2.42 3.61 -4.29
CA GLU A 36 -3.24 4.80 -4.53
C GLU A 36 -4.19 5.07 -3.36
N GLY A 37 -4.90 4.04 -2.88
CA GLY A 37 -5.76 4.14 -1.71
C GLY A 37 -5.01 4.55 -0.45
N LEU A 38 -3.80 4.03 -0.23
CA LEU A 38 -2.95 4.44 0.88
C LEU A 38 -2.57 5.92 0.76
N TYR A 39 -2.12 6.34 -0.41
CA TYR A 39 -1.72 7.72 -0.67
C TYR A 39 -2.87 8.70 -0.42
N GLY A 40 -4.06 8.41 -0.97
CA GLY A 40 -5.25 9.22 -0.74
C GLY A 40 -5.68 9.26 0.73
N THR A 41 -5.60 8.13 1.43
CA THR A 41 -5.96 8.07 2.87
C THR A 41 -4.97 8.86 3.72
N ILE A 42 -3.67 8.82 3.40
CA ILE A 42 -2.67 9.65 4.08
C ILE A 42 -2.93 11.14 3.84
N GLN A 43 -3.23 11.56 2.60
CA GLN A 43 -3.57 12.95 2.32
C GLN A 43 -4.78 13.43 3.14
N ALA A 44 -5.83 12.61 3.20
CA ALA A 44 -6.98 12.91 4.03
C ALA A 44 -6.62 12.97 5.52
N ALA A 45 -5.72 12.10 5.99
CA ALA A 45 -5.30 12.08 7.38
C ALA A 45 -4.52 13.31 7.83
N PHE A 46 -3.78 13.95 6.92
CA PHE A 46 -3.07 15.20 7.23
C PHE A 46 -3.99 16.40 7.45
N GLN A 47 -5.31 16.26 7.23
CA GLN A 47 -6.28 17.27 7.65
C GLN A 47 -6.54 17.23 9.16
N GLU A 48 -6.20 16.13 9.84
CA GLU A 48 -6.33 15.99 11.29
C GLU A 48 -5.10 16.54 12.04
N PRO A 49 -5.25 17.06 13.27
CA PRO A 49 -4.13 17.51 14.07
C PRO A 49 -3.29 16.32 14.58
N ARG A 50 -2.03 16.23 14.12
CA ARG A 50 -1.01 15.23 14.54
C ARG A 50 -1.51 13.77 14.41
N PRO A 51 -1.88 13.30 13.21
CA PRO A 51 -2.36 11.94 13.00
C PRO A 51 -1.22 10.94 13.25
N ARG A 52 -1.50 9.84 13.96
CA ARG A 52 -0.61 8.68 14.01
C ARG A 52 -0.99 7.71 12.90
N ILE A 53 -0.11 7.49 11.94
CA ILE A 53 -0.37 6.63 10.79
C ILE A 53 0.41 5.33 10.93
N ILE A 54 -0.30 4.21 10.91
CA ILE A 54 0.25 2.86 10.90
C ILE A 54 -0.12 2.21 9.58
N VAL A 55 0.88 1.76 8.82
CA VAL A 55 0.67 1.11 7.52
C VAL A 55 1.12 -0.34 7.59
N VAL A 56 0.21 -1.27 7.28
CA VAL A 56 0.52 -2.71 7.24
C VAL A 56 1.17 -3.04 5.90
N SER A 57 2.50 -2.96 5.87
CA SER A 57 3.33 -3.19 4.69
C SER A 57 4.57 -4.02 5.02
N PRO A 58 5.13 -4.79 4.07
CA PRO A 58 6.29 -5.63 4.33
C PRO A 58 7.57 -4.79 4.48
N PRO A 59 8.65 -5.34 5.05
CA PRO A 59 9.96 -4.74 4.91
C PRO A 59 10.45 -4.80 3.45
N ILE A 60 11.32 -3.87 3.07
CA ILE A 60 11.88 -3.78 1.71
C ILE A 60 13.02 -4.78 1.56
N TYR A 61 12.68 -6.02 1.17
CA TYR A 61 13.64 -7.11 0.92
C TYR A 61 13.32 -7.87 -0.37
N SER A 62 14.35 -8.20 -1.15
CA SER A 62 14.22 -8.86 -2.45
C SER A 62 13.66 -10.28 -2.41
N ARG A 63 13.77 -10.96 -1.26
CA ARG A 63 13.30 -12.35 -1.08
C ARG A 63 11.81 -12.58 -1.37
N PHE A 64 11.01 -11.51 -1.46
CA PHE A 64 9.56 -11.58 -1.67
C PHE A 64 9.11 -11.29 -3.11
N PHE A 65 10.03 -11.12 -4.06
CA PHE A 65 9.68 -10.62 -5.41
C PHE A 65 9.36 -11.75 -6.40
N ARG A 66 10.17 -12.82 -6.41
CA ARG A 66 10.07 -13.89 -7.41
C ARG A 66 8.70 -14.57 -7.38
N GLY A 67 8.09 -14.75 -8.56
CA GLY A 67 6.79 -15.40 -8.74
C GLY A 67 5.59 -14.59 -8.26
N LYS A 68 5.83 -13.35 -7.81
CA LYS A 68 4.89 -12.51 -7.05
C LYS A 68 5.04 -11.02 -7.35
N THR A 69 5.77 -10.69 -8.41
CA THR A 69 6.30 -9.34 -8.67
C THR A 69 5.21 -8.29 -8.73
N ALA A 70 4.10 -8.56 -9.44
CA ALA A 70 2.98 -7.63 -9.60
C ALA A 70 2.40 -7.16 -8.24
N ARG A 71 2.24 -8.08 -7.29
CA ARG A 71 1.82 -7.79 -5.92
C ARG A 71 2.93 -7.09 -5.13
N ALA A 72 4.16 -7.59 -5.26
CA ALA A 72 5.32 -7.06 -4.53
C ALA A 72 5.55 -5.58 -4.85
N MET A 73 5.40 -5.15 -6.10
CA MET A 73 5.50 -3.74 -6.51
C MET A 73 4.57 -2.86 -5.66
N GLY A 74 3.29 -3.23 -5.54
CA GLY A 74 2.33 -2.44 -4.77
C GLY A 74 2.65 -2.43 -3.26
N LYS A 75 2.95 -3.60 -2.67
CA LYS A 75 3.25 -3.69 -1.23
C LYS A 75 4.57 -2.98 -0.86
N ILE A 76 5.58 -3.02 -1.72
CA ILE A 76 6.84 -2.29 -1.52
C ILE A 76 6.62 -0.79 -1.68
N GLY A 77 5.79 -0.36 -2.63
CA GLY A 77 5.38 1.04 -2.77
C GLY A 77 4.78 1.61 -1.49
N MET A 78 3.93 0.82 -0.79
CA MET A 78 3.40 1.22 0.53
C MET A 78 4.51 1.44 1.56
N SER A 79 5.50 0.56 1.61
CA SER A 79 6.63 0.67 2.56
C SER A 79 7.52 1.87 2.25
N VAL A 80 7.74 2.16 0.96
CA VAL A 80 8.48 3.33 0.50
C VAL A 80 7.75 4.61 0.92
N LEU A 81 6.44 4.70 0.63
CA LEU A 81 5.63 5.84 1.04
C LEU A 81 5.68 6.05 2.55
N THR A 82 5.48 5.00 3.34
CA THR A 82 5.54 5.05 4.81
C THR A 82 6.90 5.57 5.32
N LYS A 83 8.00 5.12 4.71
CA LYS A 83 9.35 5.57 5.09
C LYS A 83 9.62 7.02 4.70
N GLY A 84 9.03 7.50 3.61
CA GLY A 84 9.19 8.87 3.10
C GLY A 84 8.33 9.92 3.79
N LEU A 85 7.41 9.55 4.68
CA LEU A 85 6.65 10.49 5.53
C LEU A 85 7.44 11.03 6.73
N ARG A 86 8.67 10.53 6.93
CA ARG A 86 9.58 11.01 7.98
C ARG A 86 10.19 12.35 7.61
#